data_AF-A0A147GPK0-F1
#
_entry.id   AF-A0A147GPK0-F1
#
_cell.length_a   1.000
_cell.length_b   1.000
_cell.length_c   1.000
_cell.angle_alpha   90.00
_cell.angle_beta   90.00
_cell.angle_gamma   90.00
#
_symmetry.space_group_name_H-M   'P 1'
#
loop_
_entity.id
_entity.type
_entity.pdbx_description
1 polymer ?
#
loop_
_entity_poly.entity_id
_entity_poly.type
_entity_poly.pdbx_seq_one_letter_code
_entity_poly.pdbx_strand_id
1 'polypeptide(L)'
;MAEAAKVDVAGGLAGAPQGALPQAGAALLWLPQAACIAWAVQALAAGGGLRSALPPALGLGVLGLLRAALEAWGVRRASVQARRTLGLLRAQAAQALAARSPLDRARPASGLAASVLAEQAEAIVPWLARFQPVRLRLMLVPPAIALAVGSLSWAAAAILLVAAPLIPLFMALVGRRAQAASEAQLARQGDMNAFLLDRLRGLATLRALDAIDPTAARLRAAAQELQRRTMAVLRIAFLSSAVLELFAALGVAMVAVYVGFHLLGHLPFGTWGRPLGLGQGLFILLLAPAFFEPLRDLSAVWHDRAEGEAARRALAGLGEGGQPMAGAAHDADAAGADGMPPAGALGIQLRGLRFAHEGEAPVIDGLDLDLRPGEHLALLGASGGGKSTLLALLAGLAVPQAGQVRVGGLPMDGAHPPALRQRIGWMGQRPHVFGGALAANVGLGRSGADAAQVERALAFAGLGRLAADRPAASLGEGGAGLSGGEAVRLALARLAVHADAGLLLVDEPTAHLDAETARAVTEALLDLARGRTLVLATHDPRLAARMDRVLHLGDAALKAAA
;
A
#
# COMPACT_ATOMS: atom_id res chain seq x y z
N MET A 1 17.23 -5.92 17.93
CA MET A 1 16.96 -5.83 16.47
C MET A 1 16.26 -4.53 16.05
N ALA A 2 16.14 -3.52 16.92
CA ALA A 2 15.60 -2.19 16.60
C ALA A 2 16.64 -1.19 16.03
N GLU A 3 17.88 -1.64 15.80
CA GLU A 3 18.98 -0.79 15.30
C GLU A 3 19.28 -1.00 13.80
N ALA A 4 18.64 -2.00 13.17
CA ALA A 4 18.70 -2.23 11.72
C ALA A 4 17.64 -1.42 10.93
N ALA A 5 16.78 -0.65 11.61
CA ALA A 5 15.70 0.14 10.99
C ALA A 5 16.08 1.61 10.71
N LYS A 6 17.31 2.03 11.03
CA LYS A 6 17.90 3.30 10.58
C LYS A 6 18.72 3.13 9.30
N VAL A 7 18.20 2.35 8.34
CA VAL A 7 18.70 2.41 6.96
C VAL A 7 18.16 3.70 6.34
N ASP A 8 18.82 4.81 6.63
CA ASP A 8 19.07 5.92 5.71
C ASP A 8 17.96 6.15 4.63
N VAL A 9 16.70 6.39 5.03
CA VAL A 9 15.57 6.47 4.08
C VAL A 9 15.50 7.84 3.37
N ALA A 10 16.29 8.83 3.80
CA ALA A 10 16.44 10.11 3.12
C ALA A 10 17.57 10.11 2.05
N GLY A 11 18.49 9.14 2.08
CA GLY A 11 19.63 9.05 1.16
C GLY A 11 19.77 7.71 0.40
N GLY A 12 19.18 6.62 0.89
CA GLY A 12 19.47 5.25 0.48
C GLY A 12 18.59 4.64 -0.63
N LEU A 13 17.47 5.27 -1.02
CA LEU A 13 16.71 4.86 -2.20
C LEU A 13 17.33 5.36 -3.53
N ALA A 14 18.47 6.05 -3.45
CA ALA A 14 19.43 6.20 -4.53
C ALA A 14 20.29 4.94 -4.74
N GLY A 15 19.72 3.75 -4.53
CA GLY A 15 20.30 2.51 -5.05
C GLY A 15 20.61 2.72 -6.53
N ALA A 16 21.88 2.49 -6.92
CA ALA A 16 22.45 2.85 -8.22
C ALA A 16 21.40 2.75 -9.33
N PRO A 17 21.17 3.81 -10.12
CA PRO A 17 19.93 3.95 -10.90
C PRO A 17 19.87 2.87 -11.99
N GLN A 18 19.32 1.70 -11.64
CA GLN A 18 19.44 0.49 -12.44
C GLN A 18 18.54 0.67 -13.66
N GLY A 19 19.16 0.86 -14.81
CA GLY A 19 18.45 1.13 -16.06
C GLY A 19 18.43 2.59 -16.49
N ALA A 20 18.83 3.56 -15.66
CA ALA A 20 18.90 4.96 -16.08
C ALA A 20 20.14 5.25 -16.95
N LEU A 21 21.30 4.69 -16.57
CA LEU A 21 22.53 4.78 -17.37
C LEU A 21 22.38 4.21 -18.79
N PRO A 22 21.85 2.99 -19.00
CA PRO A 22 21.65 2.49 -20.36
C PRO A 22 20.62 3.30 -21.16
N GLN A 23 19.59 3.86 -20.52
CA GLN A 23 18.66 4.77 -21.19
C GLN A 23 19.32 6.09 -21.62
N ALA A 24 20.17 6.66 -20.76
CA ALA A 24 20.94 7.85 -21.12
C ALA A 24 21.97 7.55 -22.22
N GLY A 25 22.66 6.40 -22.15
CA GLY A 25 23.54 5.92 -23.20
C GLY A 25 22.80 5.71 -24.52
N ALA A 26 21.62 5.09 -24.49
CA ALA A 26 20.76 4.91 -25.65
C ALA A 26 20.37 6.26 -26.30
N ALA A 27 20.04 7.27 -25.49
CA ALA A 27 19.74 8.60 -25.98
C ALA A 27 20.96 9.27 -26.65
N LEU A 28 22.17 9.09 -26.07
CA LEU A 28 23.41 9.61 -26.66
C LEU A 28 23.79 8.92 -27.98
N LEU A 29 23.35 7.68 -28.22
CA LEU A 29 23.54 7.01 -29.52
C LEU A 29 22.80 7.71 -30.66
N TRP A 30 21.86 8.63 -30.39
CA TRP A 30 21.28 9.49 -31.43
C TRP A 30 22.33 10.36 -32.13
N LEU A 31 23.38 10.81 -31.45
CA LEU A 31 24.46 11.62 -32.04
C LEU A 31 25.13 10.90 -33.22
N PRO A 32 25.72 9.70 -33.06
CA PRO A 32 26.30 8.98 -34.18
C PRO A 32 25.25 8.47 -35.19
N GLN A 33 23.97 8.31 -34.82
CA GLN A 33 22.91 7.99 -35.79
C GLN A 33 22.57 9.16 -36.71
N ALA A 34 22.37 10.34 -36.13
CA ALA A 34 22.13 11.57 -36.89
C ALA A 34 23.31 11.87 -37.81
N ALA A 35 24.53 11.60 -37.34
CA ALA A 35 25.75 11.64 -38.14
C ALA A 35 25.65 10.73 -39.38
N CYS A 36 25.38 9.43 -39.17
CA CYS A 36 25.23 8.48 -40.27
C CYS A 36 24.21 8.96 -41.31
N ILE A 37 23.04 9.45 -40.88
CA ILE A 37 22.01 9.98 -41.79
C ILE A 37 22.54 11.20 -42.56
N ALA A 38 23.10 12.16 -41.84
CA ALA A 38 23.58 13.41 -42.41
C ALA A 38 24.67 13.23 -43.47
N TRP A 39 25.68 12.41 -43.16
CA TRP A 39 26.77 12.12 -44.08
C TRP A 39 26.37 11.18 -45.23
N ALA A 40 25.43 10.27 -45.03
CA ALA A 40 24.85 9.47 -46.12
C ALA A 40 24.16 10.37 -47.15
N VAL A 41 23.32 11.30 -46.69
CA VAL A 41 22.63 12.25 -47.58
C VAL A 41 23.63 13.16 -48.29
N GLN A 42 24.67 13.64 -47.59
CA GLN A 42 25.73 14.43 -48.22
C GLN A 42 26.47 13.66 -49.32
N ALA A 43 26.82 12.39 -49.09
CA ALA A 43 27.51 11.56 -50.07
C ALA A 43 26.66 11.30 -51.32
N LEU A 44 25.35 11.09 -51.14
CA LEU A 44 24.40 10.95 -52.24
C LEU A 44 24.23 12.26 -53.01
N ALA A 45 24.09 13.39 -52.32
CA ALA A 45 23.99 14.71 -52.93
C ALA A 45 25.25 15.10 -53.71
N ALA A 46 26.42 14.61 -53.29
CA ALA A 46 27.70 14.79 -53.99
C ALA A 46 27.90 13.83 -55.18
N GLY A 47 26.92 12.98 -55.51
CA GLY A 47 26.98 12.07 -56.66
C GLY A 47 27.66 10.72 -56.41
N GLY A 48 27.95 10.35 -55.15
CA GLY A 48 28.67 9.11 -54.80
C GLY A 48 27.91 7.79 -55.06
N GLY A 49 26.66 7.85 -55.54
CA GLY A 49 25.79 6.70 -55.78
C GLY A 49 25.45 5.89 -54.52
N LEU A 50 24.64 4.82 -54.65
CA LEU A 50 24.16 4.03 -53.50
C LEU A 50 25.28 3.37 -52.69
N ARG A 51 26.41 3.03 -53.32
CA ARG A 51 27.55 2.39 -52.64
C ARG A 51 28.17 3.28 -51.57
N SER A 52 28.18 4.60 -51.79
CA SER A 52 28.70 5.58 -50.81
C SER A 52 27.83 5.72 -49.56
N ALA A 53 26.52 5.41 -49.67
CA ALA A 53 25.57 5.46 -48.57
C ALA A 53 25.48 4.16 -47.77
N LEU A 54 26.06 3.06 -48.26
CA LEU A 54 25.94 1.74 -47.65
C LEU A 54 26.63 1.63 -46.29
N PRO A 55 27.88 2.12 -46.09
CA PRO A 55 28.51 2.13 -44.77
C PRO A 55 27.74 2.93 -43.71
N PRO A 56 27.30 4.19 -43.93
CA PRO A 56 26.51 4.92 -42.94
C PRO A 56 25.12 4.30 -42.73
N ALA A 57 24.50 3.69 -43.75
CA ALA A 57 23.23 2.97 -43.57
C ALA A 57 23.39 1.73 -42.66
N LEU A 58 24.47 0.96 -42.82
CA LEU A 58 24.79 -0.15 -41.91
C LEU A 58 25.07 0.35 -40.48
N GLY A 59 25.83 1.46 -40.37
CA GLY A 59 26.08 2.12 -39.08
C GLY A 59 24.78 2.53 -38.39
N LEU A 60 23.86 3.15 -39.13
CA LEU A 60 22.52 3.51 -38.63
C LEU A 60 21.75 2.29 -38.12
N GLY A 61 21.77 1.17 -38.86
CA GLY A 61 21.11 -0.08 -38.46
C GLY A 61 21.69 -0.67 -37.18
N VAL A 62 23.02 -0.79 -37.09
CA VAL A 62 23.71 -1.33 -35.90
C VAL A 62 23.49 -0.44 -34.68
N LEU A 63 23.65 0.88 -34.82
CA LEU A 63 23.39 1.83 -33.73
C LEU A 63 21.92 1.84 -33.33
N GLY A 64 20.99 1.63 -34.28
CA GLY A 64 19.56 1.50 -34.05
C GLY A 64 19.21 0.31 -33.17
N LEU A 65 19.75 -0.86 -33.52
CA LEU A 65 19.58 -2.07 -32.73
C LEU A 65 20.20 -1.93 -31.33
N LEU A 66 21.39 -1.33 -31.24
CA LEU A 66 22.05 -1.10 -29.96
C LEU A 66 21.24 -0.14 -29.07
N ARG A 67 20.75 0.97 -29.65
CA ARG A 67 19.88 1.94 -28.96
C ARG A 67 18.62 1.26 -28.44
N ALA A 68 17.92 0.51 -29.30
CA ALA A 68 16.69 -0.20 -28.93
C ALA A 68 16.94 -1.25 -27.83
N ALA A 69 18.06 -1.99 -27.90
CA ALA A 69 18.42 -2.98 -26.89
C ALA A 69 18.73 -2.33 -25.53
N LEU A 70 19.50 -1.24 -25.52
CA LEU A 70 19.82 -0.49 -24.30
C LEU A 70 18.57 0.14 -23.67
N GLU A 71 17.69 0.70 -24.48
CA GLU A 71 16.43 1.29 -24.02
C GLU A 71 15.50 0.23 -23.44
N ALA A 72 15.27 -0.88 -24.15
CA ALA A 72 14.45 -1.99 -23.66
C ALA A 72 15.00 -2.60 -22.37
N TRP A 73 16.33 -2.78 -22.30
CA TRP A 73 16.99 -3.27 -21.09
C TRP A 73 16.86 -2.30 -19.92
N GLY A 74 17.06 -1.01 -20.17
CA GLY A 74 16.97 0.03 -19.17
C GLY A 74 15.56 0.21 -18.61
N VAL A 75 14.53 0.24 -19.47
CA VAL A 75 13.12 0.34 -19.06
C VAL A 75 12.70 -0.89 -18.25
N ARG A 76 13.11 -2.09 -18.67
CA ARG A 76 12.81 -3.33 -17.94
C ARG A 76 13.44 -3.33 -16.55
N ARG A 77 14.72 -2.98 -16.43
CA ARG A 77 15.43 -2.88 -15.14
C ARG A 77 14.76 -1.88 -14.21
N ALA A 78 14.46 -0.67 -14.69
CA ALA A 78 13.82 0.38 -13.90
C ALA A 78 12.43 -0.03 -13.41
N SER A 79 11.62 -0.65 -14.28
CA SER A 79 10.27 -1.12 -13.94
C SER A 79 10.28 -2.24 -12.90
N VAL A 80 11.19 -3.21 -13.03
CA VAL A 80 11.33 -4.31 -12.07
C VAL A 80 11.76 -3.79 -10.70
N GLN A 81 12.73 -2.87 -10.65
CA GLN A 81 13.18 -2.26 -9.40
C GLN A 81 12.07 -1.44 -8.73
N ALA A 82 11.34 -0.62 -9.52
CA ALA A 82 10.23 0.18 -9.01
C ALA A 82 9.14 -0.70 -8.38
N ARG A 83 8.73 -1.78 -9.06
CA ARG A 83 7.72 -2.73 -8.54
C ARG A 83 8.20 -3.48 -7.28
N ARG A 84 9.47 -3.89 -7.22
CA ARG A 84 10.04 -4.50 -6.01
C ARG A 84 10.01 -3.54 -4.82
N THR A 85 10.40 -2.29 -5.05
CA THR A 85 10.38 -1.24 -4.02
C THR A 85 8.96 -0.99 -3.52
N LEU A 86 7.99 -0.89 -4.44
CA LEU A 86 6.58 -0.77 -4.07
C LEU A 86 6.09 -1.97 -3.25
N GLY A 87 6.48 -3.20 -3.63
CA GLY A 87 6.14 -4.41 -2.88
C GLY A 87 6.66 -4.38 -1.43
N LEU A 88 7.89 -3.91 -1.22
CA LEU A 88 8.47 -3.74 0.11
C LEU A 88 7.73 -2.69 0.94
N LEU A 89 7.43 -1.52 0.34
CA LEU A 89 6.67 -0.46 1.03
C LEU A 89 5.25 -0.92 1.41
N ARG A 90 4.58 -1.67 0.54
CA ARG A 90 3.27 -2.28 0.83
C ARG A 90 3.37 -3.29 1.99
N ALA A 91 4.38 -4.14 1.97
CA ALA A 91 4.60 -5.12 3.04
C ALA A 91 4.84 -4.43 4.39
N GLN A 92 5.69 -3.40 4.42
CA GLN A 92 5.95 -2.60 5.63
C GLN A 92 4.69 -1.90 6.14
N ALA A 93 3.92 -1.24 5.27
CA ALA A 93 2.68 -0.58 5.66
C ALA A 93 1.62 -1.58 6.17
N ALA A 94 1.49 -2.75 5.53
CA ALA A 94 0.60 -3.81 5.96
C ALA A 94 1.01 -4.40 7.33
N GLN A 95 2.31 -4.62 7.55
CA GLN A 95 2.84 -5.05 8.84
C GLN A 95 2.60 -4.01 9.94
N ALA A 96 2.83 -2.73 9.65
CA ALA A 96 2.58 -1.65 10.60
C ALA A 96 1.10 -1.56 10.99
N LEU A 97 0.18 -1.74 10.03
CA LEU A 97 -1.26 -1.81 10.30
C LEU A 97 -1.65 -3.06 11.11
N ALA A 98 -1.01 -4.20 10.86
CA ALA A 98 -1.25 -5.44 11.59
C ALA A 98 -0.76 -5.38 13.05
N ALA A 99 0.29 -4.59 13.30
CA ALA A 99 0.87 -4.37 14.62
C ALA A 99 0.03 -3.45 15.54
N ARG A 100 -0.99 -2.76 15.01
CA ARG A 100 -1.86 -1.87 15.78
C ARG A 100 -2.96 -2.58 16.53
N SER A 101 -3.25 -2.07 17.71
CA SER A 101 -4.37 -2.54 18.52
C SER A 101 -5.70 -2.45 17.76
N PRO A 102 -6.59 -3.44 17.86
CA PRO A 102 -7.97 -3.31 17.41
C PRO A 102 -8.81 -2.37 18.30
N LEU A 103 -8.34 -2.03 19.51
CA LEU A 103 -8.98 -1.03 20.38
C LEU A 103 -8.55 0.41 20.08
N ASP A 104 -7.57 0.59 19.19
CA ASP A 104 -7.10 1.90 18.75
C ASP A 104 -8.17 2.59 17.88
N ARG A 105 -8.76 3.66 18.42
CA ARG A 105 -9.76 4.46 17.69
C ARG A 105 -9.12 5.38 16.64
N ALA A 106 -7.83 5.68 16.75
CA ALA A 106 -7.09 6.42 15.74
C ALA A 106 -6.65 5.54 14.56
N ARG A 107 -6.98 4.24 14.58
CA ARG A 107 -6.72 3.34 13.46
C ARG A 107 -7.40 3.86 12.19
N PRO A 108 -6.68 3.95 11.06
CA PRO A 108 -7.29 4.41 9.82
C PRO A 108 -8.45 3.50 9.42
N ALA A 109 -9.52 4.10 8.91
CA ALA A 109 -10.65 3.35 8.39
C ALA A 109 -10.19 2.32 7.35
N SER A 110 -10.75 1.11 7.38
CA SER A 110 -10.30 0.01 6.51
C SER A 110 -10.37 0.35 5.02
N GLY A 111 -11.35 1.16 4.60
CA GLY A 111 -11.45 1.67 3.23
C GLY A 111 -10.31 2.62 2.84
N LEU A 112 -9.89 3.50 3.76
CA LEU A 112 -8.74 4.39 3.55
C LEU A 112 -7.45 3.57 3.44
N ALA A 113 -7.21 2.66 4.38
CA ALA A 113 -6.04 1.78 4.35
C ALA A 113 -5.98 0.96 3.04
N ALA A 114 -7.10 0.40 2.60
CA ALA A 114 -7.19 -0.35 1.34
C ALA A 114 -6.91 0.52 0.11
N SER A 115 -7.50 1.72 0.01
CA SER A 115 -7.26 2.63 -1.13
C SER A 115 -5.82 3.13 -1.16
N VAL A 116 -5.21 3.42 0.00
CA VAL A 116 -3.81 3.83 0.08
C VAL A 116 -2.88 2.68 -0.36
N LEU A 117 -3.09 1.46 0.17
CA LEU A 117 -2.28 0.29 -0.19
C LEU A 117 -2.43 -0.13 -1.66
N ALA A 118 -3.64 -0.06 -2.21
CA ALA A 118 -3.92 -0.51 -3.57
C ALA A 118 -3.70 0.62 -4.59
N GLU A 119 -4.55 1.65 -4.57
CA GLU A 119 -4.65 2.65 -5.64
C GLU A 119 -3.55 3.70 -5.55
N GLN A 120 -3.40 4.36 -4.39
CA GLN A 120 -2.45 5.48 -4.25
C GLN A 120 -1.01 4.99 -4.37
N ALA A 121 -0.70 3.84 -3.79
CA ALA A 121 0.63 3.25 -3.83
C ALA A 121 1.16 3.01 -5.27
N GLU A 122 0.30 2.78 -6.26
CA GLU A 122 0.72 2.59 -7.67
C GLU A 122 1.40 3.83 -8.26
N ALA A 123 1.10 5.04 -7.77
CA ALA A 123 1.74 6.28 -8.24
C ALA A 123 3.26 6.31 -7.96
N ILE A 124 3.77 5.46 -7.06
CA ILE A 124 5.20 5.33 -6.77
C ILE A 124 5.96 4.70 -7.96
N VAL A 125 5.32 3.83 -8.75
CA VAL A 125 6.01 3.11 -9.83
C VAL A 125 6.44 4.05 -10.96
N PRO A 126 5.55 4.89 -11.56
CA PRO A 126 5.95 5.88 -12.56
C PRO A 126 7.05 6.81 -12.06
N TRP A 127 6.94 7.28 -10.81
CA TRP A 127 7.96 8.11 -10.18
C TRP A 127 9.33 7.44 -10.18
N LEU A 128 9.45 6.24 -9.60
CA LEU A 128 10.75 5.56 -9.51
C LEU A 128 11.27 5.11 -10.88
N ALA A 129 10.40 4.65 -11.77
CA ALA A 129 10.79 4.09 -13.06
C ALA A 129 11.20 5.16 -14.08
N ARG A 130 10.58 6.34 -14.07
CA ARG A 130 10.79 7.40 -15.09
C ARG A 130 11.64 8.57 -14.60
N PHE A 131 11.59 8.90 -13.31
CA PHE A 131 12.26 10.10 -12.80
C PHE A 131 13.78 10.08 -12.95
N GLN A 132 14.41 8.99 -12.49
CA GLN A 132 15.87 8.87 -12.54
C GLN A 132 16.42 8.83 -13.98
N PRO A 133 15.84 8.04 -14.92
CA PRO A 133 16.29 8.06 -16.32
C PRO A 133 16.15 9.43 -16.98
N VAL A 134 15.01 10.11 -16.82
CA VAL A 134 14.80 11.44 -17.44
C VAL A 134 15.75 12.47 -16.85
N ARG A 135 16.01 12.43 -15.53
CA ARG A 135 16.99 13.32 -14.89
C ARG A 135 18.39 13.12 -15.47
N LEU A 136 18.86 11.88 -15.63
CA LEU A 136 20.17 11.62 -16.24
C LEU A 136 20.22 12.04 -17.72
N ARG A 137 19.15 11.77 -18.50
CA ARG A 137 19.06 12.24 -19.89
C ARG A 137 19.16 13.76 -19.96
N LEU A 138 18.46 14.48 -19.08
CA LEU A 138 18.50 15.93 -19.02
C LEU A 138 19.90 16.47 -18.68
N MET A 139 20.64 15.78 -17.81
CA MET A 139 22.00 16.19 -17.42
C MET A 139 23.06 15.87 -18.49
N LEU A 140 22.82 14.87 -19.34
CA LEU A 140 23.83 14.35 -20.28
C LEU A 140 23.56 14.72 -21.74
N VAL A 141 22.31 14.63 -22.19
CA VAL A 141 21.94 14.74 -23.61
C VAL A 141 22.01 16.18 -24.13
N PRO A 142 21.36 17.20 -23.51
CA PRO A 142 21.45 18.58 -23.99
C PRO A 142 22.89 19.12 -24.01
N PRO A 143 23.74 18.92 -22.98
CA PRO A 143 25.14 19.35 -23.05
C PRO A 143 25.94 18.64 -24.16
N ALA A 144 25.75 17.33 -24.34
CA ALA A 144 26.41 16.58 -25.40
C ALA A 144 25.99 17.08 -26.80
N ILE A 145 24.70 17.36 -27.00
CA ILE A 145 24.19 17.94 -28.25
C ILE A 145 24.70 19.37 -28.45
N ALA A 146 24.68 20.22 -27.42
CA ALA A 146 25.20 21.58 -27.51
C ALA A 146 26.70 21.60 -27.86
N LEU A 147 27.49 20.69 -27.30
CA LEU A 147 28.91 20.54 -27.65
C LEU A 147 29.09 20.06 -29.09
N ALA A 148 28.32 19.05 -29.52
CA ALA A 148 28.37 18.53 -30.88
C ALA A 148 27.98 19.60 -31.92
N VAL A 149 26.88 20.33 -31.68
CA VAL A 149 26.43 21.43 -32.53
C VAL A 149 27.41 22.59 -32.47
N GLY A 150 27.91 22.96 -31.29
CA GLY A 150 28.85 24.08 -31.09
C GLY A 150 30.20 23.87 -31.76
N SER A 151 30.64 22.61 -31.91
CA SER A 151 31.84 22.29 -32.69
C SER A 151 31.69 22.59 -34.19
N LEU A 152 30.46 22.64 -34.70
CA LEU A 152 30.15 22.98 -36.10
C LEU A 152 29.72 24.44 -36.27
N SER A 153 28.82 24.92 -35.40
CA SER A 153 28.27 26.27 -35.41
C SER A 153 28.00 26.75 -33.98
N TRP A 154 28.74 27.77 -33.54
CA TRP A 154 28.52 28.40 -32.25
C TRP A 154 27.18 29.14 -32.21
N ALA A 155 26.71 29.68 -33.34
CA ALA A 155 25.43 30.40 -33.41
C ALA A 155 24.24 29.45 -33.26
N ALA A 156 24.26 28.29 -33.92
CA ALA A 156 23.21 27.27 -33.75
C ALA A 156 23.17 26.75 -32.29
N ALA A 157 24.34 26.53 -31.68
CA ALA A 157 24.42 26.14 -30.27
C ALA A 157 23.91 27.25 -29.34
N ALA A 158 24.21 28.52 -29.63
CA ALA A 158 23.69 29.66 -28.86
C ALA A 158 22.16 29.74 -28.94
N ILE A 159 21.55 29.53 -30.11
CA ILE A 159 20.08 29.48 -30.26
C ILE A 159 19.50 28.40 -29.34
N LEU A 160 20.06 27.19 -29.36
CA LEU A 160 19.61 26.09 -28.49
C LEU A 160 19.75 26.45 -27.00
N LEU A 161 20.90 26.97 -26.59
CA LEU A 161 21.20 27.31 -25.20
C LEU A 161 20.36 28.49 -24.68
N VAL A 162 20.00 29.45 -25.52
CA VAL A 162 19.10 30.57 -25.16
C VAL A 162 17.65 30.11 -25.10
N ALA A 163 17.23 29.21 -26.00
CA ALA A 163 15.89 28.65 -25.99
C ALA A 163 15.66 27.67 -24.83
N ALA A 164 16.68 26.94 -24.40
CA ALA A 164 16.60 25.93 -23.34
C ALA A 164 16.02 26.44 -22.00
N PRO A 165 16.49 27.54 -21.38
CA PRO A 165 16.03 28.00 -20.07
C PRO A 165 14.61 28.59 -20.09
N LEU A 166 14.08 28.99 -21.25
CA LEU A 166 12.69 29.46 -21.36
C LEU A 166 11.72 28.36 -20.94
N ILE A 167 11.99 27.10 -21.30
CA ILE A 167 11.16 25.95 -20.97
C ILE A 167 10.93 25.76 -19.46
N PRO A 168 11.98 25.54 -18.62
CA PRO A 168 11.80 25.35 -17.18
C PRO A 168 11.31 26.62 -16.46
N LEU A 169 11.61 27.82 -16.98
CA LEU A 169 11.09 29.08 -16.43
C LEU A 169 9.56 29.14 -16.51
N PHE A 170 8.98 28.84 -17.67
CA PHE A 170 7.52 28.79 -17.82
C PHE A 170 6.91 27.61 -17.06
N MET A 171 7.61 26.49 -16.94
CA MET A 171 7.17 25.36 -16.11
C MET A 171 7.05 25.76 -14.63
N ALA A 172 8.03 26.49 -14.07
CA ALA A 172 7.99 26.95 -12.69
C ALA A 172 6.84 27.93 -12.42
N LEU A 173 6.49 28.75 -13.41
CA LEU A 173 5.39 29.71 -13.32
C LEU A 173 4.00 29.02 -13.30
N VAL A 174 3.81 27.95 -14.08
CA VAL A 174 2.53 27.25 -14.19
C VAL A 174 2.39 26.12 -13.16
N GLY A 175 3.48 25.40 -12.86
CA GLY A 175 3.50 24.20 -12.02
C GLY A 175 3.12 24.44 -10.55
N ARG A 176 3.46 25.59 -9.97
CA ARG A 176 3.10 25.93 -8.58
C ARG A 176 1.59 25.98 -8.32
N ARG A 177 0.78 26.25 -9.35
CA ARG A 177 -0.70 26.23 -9.24
C ARG A 177 -1.28 24.82 -9.42
N ALA A 178 -0.57 23.92 -10.08
CA ALA A 178 -1.02 22.54 -10.33
C ALA A 178 -0.86 21.63 -9.12
N GLN A 179 0.23 21.79 -8.36
CA GLN A 179 0.57 20.90 -7.24
C GLN A 179 -0.44 20.96 -6.09
N ALA A 180 -0.84 22.17 -5.67
CA ALA A 180 -1.86 22.35 -4.63
C ALA A 180 -3.23 21.81 -5.03
N ALA A 181 -3.56 21.84 -6.34
CA ALA A 181 -4.82 21.32 -6.85
C ALA A 181 -4.83 19.77 -6.91
N SER A 182 -3.70 19.13 -7.21
CA SER A 182 -3.56 17.67 -7.20
C SER A 182 -3.61 17.09 -5.78
N GLU A 183 -2.89 17.68 -4.83
CA GLU A 183 -2.91 17.22 -3.42
C GLU A 183 -4.32 17.33 -2.80
N ALA A 184 -5.04 18.42 -3.07
CA ALA A 184 -6.41 18.60 -2.61
C ALA A 184 -7.42 17.64 -3.27
N GLN A 185 -7.12 17.13 -4.47
CA GLN A 185 -7.96 16.16 -5.18
C GLN A 185 -7.75 14.74 -4.64
N LEU A 186 -6.49 14.32 -4.44
CA LEU A 186 -6.14 12.98 -3.96
C LEU A 186 -6.71 12.70 -2.56
N ALA A 187 -6.65 13.68 -1.66
CA ALA A 187 -7.19 13.55 -0.30
C ALA A 187 -8.70 13.25 -0.27
N ARG A 188 -9.48 13.71 -1.26
CA ARG A 188 -10.95 13.55 -1.30
C ARG A 188 -11.45 12.36 -2.09
N GLN A 189 -10.60 11.75 -2.91
CA GLN A 189 -10.96 10.51 -3.62
C GLN A 189 -11.18 9.35 -2.63
N GLY A 190 -10.41 9.33 -1.52
CA GLY A 190 -10.62 8.39 -0.41
C GLY A 190 -11.99 8.53 0.26
N ASP A 191 -12.51 9.76 0.39
CA ASP A 191 -13.82 10.02 1.00
C ASP A 191 -14.96 9.41 0.17
N MET A 192 -14.86 9.47 -1.17
CA MET A 192 -15.85 8.88 -2.08
C MET A 192 -15.87 7.35 -1.97
N ASN A 193 -14.69 6.72 -1.97
CA ASN A 193 -14.58 5.27 -1.86
C ASN A 193 -15.08 4.78 -0.49
N ALA A 194 -14.75 5.50 0.59
CA ALA A 194 -15.28 5.22 1.92
C ALA A 194 -16.81 5.38 1.96
N PHE A 195 -17.35 6.46 1.38
CA PHE A 195 -18.78 6.69 1.27
C PHE A 195 -19.49 5.58 0.49
N LEU A 196 -18.95 5.17 -0.67
CA LEU A 196 -19.50 4.08 -1.48
C LEU A 196 -19.51 2.76 -0.73
N LEU A 197 -18.40 2.38 -0.09
CA LEU A 197 -18.30 1.16 0.70
C LEU A 197 -19.29 1.14 1.87
N ASP A 198 -19.46 2.29 2.55
CA ASP A 198 -20.45 2.46 3.61
C ASP A 198 -21.88 2.23 3.09
N ARG A 199 -22.26 2.86 1.97
CA ARG A 199 -23.60 2.70 1.38
C ARG A 199 -23.85 1.30 0.85
N LEU A 200 -22.84 0.63 0.29
CA LEU A 200 -22.95 -0.75 -0.17
C LEU A 200 -23.18 -1.71 1.00
N ARG A 201 -22.47 -1.51 2.13
CA ARG A 201 -22.70 -2.27 3.37
C ARG A 201 -24.10 -2.03 3.95
N GLY A 202 -24.60 -0.80 3.85
CA GLY A 202 -25.93 -0.40 4.34
C GLY A 202 -27.08 -0.55 3.33
N LEU A 203 -26.87 -1.19 2.17
CA LEU A 203 -27.84 -1.16 1.07
C LEU A 203 -29.21 -1.75 1.45
N ALA A 204 -29.22 -2.81 2.25
CA ALA A 204 -30.45 -3.41 2.75
C ALA A 204 -31.27 -2.41 3.61
N THR A 205 -30.60 -1.64 4.46
CA THR A 205 -31.22 -0.60 5.29
C THR A 205 -31.71 0.56 4.44
N LEU A 206 -30.91 1.00 3.45
CA LEU A 206 -31.32 2.07 2.53
C LEU A 206 -32.57 1.69 1.73
N ARG A 207 -32.69 0.41 1.34
CA ARG A 207 -33.85 -0.13 0.64
C ARG A 207 -35.07 -0.25 1.56
N ALA A 208 -34.87 -0.65 2.81
CA ALA A 208 -35.94 -0.73 3.81
C ALA A 208 -36.50 0.65 4.19
N LEU A 209 -35.67 1.69 4.15
CA LEU A 209 -36.04 3.08 4.48
C LEU A 209 -36.43 3.92 3.24
N ASP A 210 -36.55 3.30 2.07
CA ASP A 210 -36.84 3.97 0.79
C ASP A 210 -35.91 5.17 0.47
N ALA A 211 -34.66 5.06 0.92
CA ALA A 211 -33.65 6.13 0.83
C ALA A 211 -32.69 5.95 -0.35
N ILE A 212 -33.01 5.08 -1.32
CA ILE A 212 -32.13 4.76 -2.45
C ILE A 212 -31.94 5.99 -3.34
N ASP A 213 -33.03 6.60 -3.81
CA ASP A 213 -32.97 7.77 -4.69
C ASP A 213 -32.27 8.99 -4.08
N PRO A 214 -32.57 9.40 -2.82
CA PRO A 214 -31.84 10.52 -2.21
C PRO A 214 -30.37 10.20 -1.99
N THR A 215 -30.01 8.94 -1.71
CA THR A 215 -28.61 8.52 -1.60
C THR A 215 -27.91 8.55 -2.97
N ALA A 216 -28.58 8.08 -4.02
CA ALA A 216 -28.07 8.12 -5.39
C ALA A 216 -27.86 9.56 -5.87
N ALA A 217 -28.74 10.50 -5.52
CA ALA A 217 -28.58 11.92 -5.84
C ALA A 217 -27.32 12.52 -5.18
N ARG A 218 -27.06 12.21 -3.90
CA ARG A 218 -25.83 12.65 -3.20
C ARG A 218 -24.58 12.06 -3.84
N LEU A 219 -24.62 10.78 -4.21
CA LEU A 219 -23.51 10.12 -4.90
C LEU A 219 -23.21 10.78 -6.25
N ARG A 220 -24.25 11.09 -7.04
CA ARG A 220 -24.09 11.81 -8.32
C ARG A 220 -23.48 13.20 -8.11
N ALA A 221 -23.93 13.95 -7.11
CA ALA A 221 -23.38 15.27 -6.80
C ALA A 221 -21.89 15.20 -6.41
N ALA A 222 -21.52 14.22 -5.58
CA ALA A 222 -20.14 13.97 -5.21
C ALA A 222 -19.28 13.59 -6.44
N ALA A 223 -19.80 12.72 -7.32
CA ALA A 223 -19.12 12.33 -8.57
C ALA A 223 -18.92 13.51 -9.53
N GLN A 224 -19.93 14.39 -9.67
CA GLN A 224 -19.84 15.60 -10.50
C GLN A 224 -18.82 16.61 -9.95
N GLU A 225 -18.71 16.74 -8.63
CA GLU A 225 -17.68 17.58 -8.00
C GLU A 225 -16.28 17.03 -8.26
N LEU A 226 -16.09 15.71 -8.13
CA LEU A 226 -14.84 15.05 -8.47
C LEU A 226 -14.47 15.27 -9.94
N GLN A 227 -15.43 15.09 -10.85
CA GLN A 227 -15.24 15.32 -12.29
C GLN A 227 -14.81 16.77 -12.60
N ARG A 228 -15.50 17.77 -12.06
CA ARG A 228 -15.19 19.19 -12.29
C ARG A 228 -13.78 19.55 -11.84
N ARG A 229 -13.34 19.01 -10.70
CA ARG A 229 -11.99 19.22 -10.16
C ARG A 229 -10.92 18.50 -10.97
N THR A 230 -11.16 17.22 -11.33
CA THR A 230 -10.25 16.48 -12.22
C THR A 230 -10.05 17.24 -13.53
N MET A 231 -11.12 17.76 -14.14
CA MET A 231 -11.03 18.56 -15.36
C MET A 231 -10.23 19.86 -15.17
N ALA A 232 -10.38 20.53 -14.02
CA ALA A 232 -9.59 21.72 -13.72
C ALA A 232 -8.08 21.41 -13.62
N VAL A 233 -7.71 20.30 -12.97
CA VAL A 233 -6.31 19.83 -12.88
C VAL A 233 -5.77 19.44 -14.27
N LEU A 234 -6.53 18.65 -15.03
CA LEU A 234 -6.16 18.25 -16.39
C LEU A 234 -5.95 19.46 -17.30
N ARG A 235 -6.81 20.48 -17.21
CA ARG A 235 -6.66 21.71 -18.01
C ARG A 235 -5.33 22.43 -17.73
N ILE A 236 -4.90 22.48 -16.46
CA ILE A 236 -3.61 23.06 -16.09
C ILE A 236 -2.46 22.22 -16.64
N ALA A 237 -2.53 20.90 -16.51
CA ALA A 237 -1.51 19.98 -17.03
C ALA A 237 -1.37 20.06 -18.56
N PHE A 238 -2.50 20.05 -19.30
CA PHE A 238 -2.50 20.18 -20.75
C PHE A 238 -1.98 21.52 -21.24
N LEU A 239 -2.39 22.64 -20.62
CA LEU A 239 -1.90 23.96 -21.00
C LEU A 239 -0.39 24.08 -20.76
N SER A 240 0.12 23.50 -19.66
CA SER A 240 1.56 23.44 -19.38
C SER A 240 2.32 22.68 -20.46
N SER A 241 1.79 21.54 -20.91
CA SER A 241 2.38 20.72 -21.98
C SER A 241 2.33 21.43 -23.35
N ALA A 242 1.23 22.11 -23.66
CA ALA A 242 1.09 22.85 -24.92
C ALA A 242 2.10 24.01 -25.06
N VAL A 243 2.32 24.76 -23.97
CA VAL A 243 3.31 25.85 -23.92
C VAL A 243 4.73 25.29 -24.13
N LEU A 244 5.02 24.14 -23.54
CA LEU A 244 6.29 23.44 -23.69
C LEU A 244 6.54 23.00 -25.14
N GLU A 245 5.54 22.43 -25.81
CA GLU A 245 5.63 22.05 -27.22
C GLU A 245 5.92 23.25 -28.12
N LEU A 246 5.25 24.38 -27.86
CA LEU A 246 5.40 25.61 -28.63
C LEU A 246 6.84 26.16 -28.58
N PHE A 247 7.44 26.24 -27.40
CA PHE A 247 8.81 26.77 -27.26
C PHE A 247 9.88 25.83 -27.82
N ALA A 248 9.70 24.52 -27.65
CA ALA A 248 10.58 23.53 -28.28
C ALA A 248 10.50 23.66 -29.81
N ALA A 249 9.29 23.74 -30.37
CA ALA A 249 9.08 23.91 -31.81
C ALA A 249 9.68 25.23 -32.32
N LEU A 250 9.53 26.33 -31.57
CA LEU A 250 10.14 27.62 -31.92
C LEU A 250 11.67 27.56 -31.91
N GLY A 251 12.27 26.91 -30.91
CA GLY A 251 13.73 26.71 -30.87
C GLY A 251 14.24 25.90 -32.05
N VAL A 252 13.55 24.80 -32.39
CA VAL A 252 13.86 23.99 -33.59
C VAL A 252 13.71 24.81 -34.87
N ALA A 253 12.64 25.59 -35.00
CA ALA A 253 12.39 26.44 -36.16
C ALA A 253 13.47 27.52 -36.31
N MET A 254 13.90 28.16 -35.23
CA MET A 254 14.98 29.14 -35.25
C MET A 254 16.30 28.54 -35.72
N VAL A 255 16.66 27.34 -35.25
CA VAL A 255 17.84 26.62 -35.75
C VAL A 255 17.69 26.30 -37.24
N ALA A 256 16.50 25.86 -37.67
CA ALA A 256 16.26 25.54 -39.07
C ALA A 256 16.35 26.73 -40.01
N VAL A 257 15.75 27.87 -39.61
CA VAL A 257 15.86 29.14 -40.33
C VAL A 257 17.32 29.58 -40.40
N TYR A 258 18.05 29.57 -39.28
CA TYR A 258 19.46 29.93 -39.26
C TYR A 258 20.30 29.06 -40.21
N VAL A 259 20.18 27.72 -40.11
CA VAL A 259 20.91 26.78 -40.97
C VAL A 259 20.57 27.01 -42.45
N GLY A 260 19.29 27.21 -42.78
CA GLY A 260 18.84 27.46 -44.15
C GLY A 260 19.46 28.74 -44.75
N PHE A 261 19.36 29.87 -44.06
CA PHE A 261 19.92 31.15 -44.54
C PHE A 261 21.45 31.17 -44.54
N HIS A 262 22.11 30.43 -43.64
CA HIS A 262 23.57 30.25 -43.66
C HIS A 262 24.02 29.44 -44.89
N LEU A 263 23.32 28.35 -45.22
CA LEU A 263 23.61 27.54 -46.42
C LEU A 263 23.38 28.30 -47.74
N LEU A 264 22.42 29.24 -47.76
CA LEU A 264 22.17 30.13 -48.90
C LEU A 264 23.20 31.28 -49.02
N GLY A 265 24.12 31.41 -48.07
CA GLY A 265 25.14 32.46 -48.06
C GLY A 265 24.63 33.84 -47.60
N HIS A 266 23.39 33.95 -47.14
CA HIS A 266 22.82 35.21 -46.64
C HIS A 266 23.30 35.57 -45.23
N LEU A 267 23.69 34.58 -44.42
CA LEU A 267 24.23 34.77 -43.07
C LEU A 267 25.68 34.26 -42.98
N PRO A 268 26.70 35.13 -43.11
CA PRO A 268 28.11 34.69 -43.15
C PRO A 268 28.70 34.36 -41.77
N PHE A 269 27.96 34.60 -40.67
CA PHE A 269 28.46 34.41 -39.31
C PHE A 269 27.98 33.10 -38.66
N GLY A 270 28.63 32.73 -37.56
CA GLY A 270 28.16 31.65 -36.69
C GLY A 270 28.89 30.31 -36.84
N THR A 271 29.97 30.27 -37.62
CA THR A 271 30.86 29.11 -37.77
C THR A 271 32.32 29.48 -37.51
N TRP A 272 33.20 28.48 -37.37
CA TRP A 272 34.62 28.64 -37.10
C TRP A 272 35.47 28.95 -38.35
N GLY A 273 34.96 29.84 -39.22
CA GLY A 273 35.67 30.30 -40.43
C GLY A 273 35.49 29.44 -41.69
N ARG A 274 34.70 28.36 -41.63
CA ARG A 274 34.28 27.56 -42.81
C ARG A 274 32.75 27.56 -42.93
N PRO A 275 32.17 27.69 -44.13
CA PRO A 275 30.73 27.58 -44.31
C PRO A 275 30.26 26.15 -43.99
N LEU A 276 29.04 26.01 -43.47
CA LEU A 276 28.47 24.69 -43.22
C LEU A 276 28.28 23.93 -44.55
N GLY A 277 28.68 22.66 -44.56
CA GLY A 277 28.27 21.73 -45.63
C GLY A 277 26.83 21.25 -45.44
N LEU A 278 26.22 20.71 -46.50
CA LEU A 278 24.86 20.14 -46.46
C LEU A 278 24.71 19.08 -45.36
N GLY A 279 25.71 18.19 -45.21
CA GLY A 279 25.71 17.18 -44.14
C GLY A 279 25.78 17.81 -42.75
N GLN A 280 26.62 18.82 -42.53
CA GLN A 280 26.71 19.51 -41.23
C GLN A 280 25.41 20.24 -40.89
N GLY A 281 24.79 20.90 -41.86
CA GLY A 281 23.48 21.53 -41.69
C GLY A 281 22.40 20.52 -41.33
N LEU A 282 22.31 19.41 -42.06
CA LEU A 282 21.35 18.33 -41.78
C LEU A 282 21.59 17.67 -40.41
N PHE A 283 22.84 17.49 -40.02
CA PHE A 283 23.20 16.98 -38.69
C PHE A 283 22.67 17.90 -37.58
N ILE A 284 22.91 19.21 -37.69
CA ILE A 284 22.39 20.20 -36.73
C ILE A 284 20.85 20.15 -36.68
N LEU A 285 20.18 20.08 -37.83
CA LEU A 285 18.72 19.99 -37.94
C LEU A 285 18.15 18.74 -37.24
N LEU A 286 18.81 17.58 -37.38
CA LEU A 286 18.38 16.33 -36.74
C LEU A 286 18.61 16.33 -35.23
N LEU A 287 19.59 17.07 -34.73
CA LEU A 287 19.87 17.17 -33.29
C LEU A 287 18.99 18.20 -32.57
N ALA A 288 18.49 19.21 -33.28
CA ALA A 288 17.72 20.28 -32.64
C ALA A 288 16.46 19.79 -31.88
N PRO A 289 15.60 18.90 -32.43
CA PRO A 289 14.48 18.34 -31.66
C PRO A 289 14.92 17.50 -30.46
N ALA A 290 15.99 16.71 -30.63
CA ALA A 290 16.53 15.82 -29.59
C ALA A 290 17.15 16.59 -28.41
N PHE A 291 17.60 17.84 -28.64
CA PHE A 291 18.06 18.72 -27.57
C PHE A 291 16.93 19.10 -26.60
N PHE A 292 15.73 19.33 -27.11
CA PHE A 292 14.57 19.75 -26.31
C PHE A 292 13.76 18.57 -25.74
N GLU A 293 13.93 17.35 -26.24
CA GLU A 293 13.18 16.17 -25.80
C GLU A 293 13.29 15.92 -24.27
N PRO A 294 14.49 15.86 -23.63
CA PRO A 294 14.57 15.65 -22.18
C PRO A 294 13.99 16.81 -21.36
N LEU A 295 14.04 18.04 -21.89
CA LEU A 295 13.43 19.21 -21.26
C LEU A 295 11.90 19.12 -21.28
N ARG A 296 11.34 18.50 -22.33
CA ARG A 296 9.91 18.25 -22.44
C ARG A 296 9.43 17.17 -21.47
N ASP A 297 10.15 16.04 -21.45
CA ASP A 297 9.86 14.91 -20.57
C ASP A 297 9.89 15.27 -19.08
N LEU A 298 10.72 16.25 -18.71
CA LEU A 298 10.85 16.75 -17.33
C LEU A 298 9.50 17.17 -16.74
N SER A 299 8.61 17.77 -17.53
CA SER A 299 7.32 18.28 -17.06
C SER A 299 6.41 17.16 -16.53
N ALA A 300 6.20 16.11 -17.33
CA ALA A 300 5.41 14.95 -16.95
C ALA A 300 6.01 14.23 -15.72
N VAL A 301 7.33 14.14 -15.69
CA VAL A 301 8.06 13.43 -14.64
C VAL A 301 8.07 14.18 -13.30
N TRP A 302 7.93 15.50 -13.31
CA TRP A 302 7.71 16.29 -12.09
C TRP A 302 6.35 16.02 -11.45
N HIS A 303 5.31 15.78 -12.25
CA HIS A 303 4.00 15.37 -11.75
C HIS A 303 4.06 13.96 -11.16
N ASP A 304 4.68 13.00 -11.87
CA ASP A 304 4.90 11.65 -11.36
C ASP A 304 5.60 11.70 -9.99
N ARG A 305 6.63 12.56 -9.83
CA ARG A 305 7.31 12.75 -8.54
C ARG A 305 6.40 13.27 -7.44
N ALA A 306 5.59 14.30 -7.72
CA ALA A 306 4.71 14.87 -6.71
C ALA A 306 3.69 13.83 -6.22
N GLU A 307 3.06 13.10 -7.14
CA GLU A 307 2.09 12.05 -6.84
C GLU A 307 2.74 10.86 -6.12
N GLY A 308 3.90 10.39 -6.60
CA GLY A 308 4.65 9.31 -5.97
C GLY A 308 5.11 9.64 -4.55
N GLU A 309 5.58 10.86 -4.30
CA GLU A 309 5.97 11.30 -2.95
C GLU A 309 4.76 11.43 -2.02
N ALA A 310 3.62 11.91 -2.51
CA ALA A 310 2.37 11.93 -1.75
C ALA A 310 1.90 10.52 -1.40
N ALA A 311 1.93 9.59 -2.35
CA ALA A 311 1.59 8.18 -2.12
C ALA A 311 2.53 7.50 -1.12
N ARG A 312 3.84 7.78 -1.20
CA ARG A 312 4.83 7.29 -0.23
C ARG A 312 4.55 7.81 1.18
N ARG A 313 4.24 9.11 1.31
CA ARG A 313 3.83 9.71 2.60
C ARG A 313 2.54 9.10 3.12
N ALA A 314 1.54 8.87 2.26
CA ALA A 314 0.30 8.21 2.65
C ALA A 314 0.54 6.78 3.17
N LEU A 315 1.39 5.99 2.50
CA LEU A 315 1.78 4.65 2.97
C LEU A 315 2.50 4.69 4.32
N ALA A 316 3.46 5.62 4.48
CA ALA A 316 4.17 5.79 5.75
C ALA A 316 3.21 6.19 6.88
N GLY A 317 2.28 7.12 6.59
CA GLY A 317 1.28 7.59 7.54
C GLY A 317 0.32 6.50 8.05
N LEU A 318 0.11 5.40 7.30
CA LEU A 318 -0.64 4.24 7.81
C LEU A 318 0.02 3.58 9.02
N GLY A 319 1.35 3.70 9.14
CA GLY A 319 2.13 3.19 10.26
C GLY A 319 2.35 4.20 11.39
N GLU A 320 2.19 5.50 11.14
CA GLU A 320 2.52 6.56 12.11
C GLU A 320 1.47 6.74 13.21
N GLY A 321 1.91 6.68 14.47
CA GLY A 321 1.05 6.86 15.65
C GLY A 321 0.17 5.66 15.99
N GLY A 322 -0.73 5.84 16.95
CA GLY A 322 -1.67 4.81 17.40
C GLY A 322 -1.14 3.92 18.53
N GLN A 323 -2.04 3.13 19.11
CA GLN A 323 -1.72 2.23 20.21
C GLN A 323 -1.22 0.88 19.65
N PRO A 324 0.04 0.49 19.92
CA PRO A 324 0.54 -0.80 19.46
C PRO A 324 -0.09 -1.95 20.25
N MET A 325 -0.14 -3.13 19.63
CA MET A 325 -0.40 -4.37 20.37
C MET A 325 0.74 -4.66 21.35
N ALA A 326 0.45 -5.40 22.41
CA ALA A 326 1.49 -5.84 23.33
C ALA A 326 2.53 -6.69 22.56
N GLY A 327 3.80 -6.33 22.69
CA GLY A 327 4.91 -6.98 21.98
C GLY A 327 4.90 -6.85 20.46
N ALA A 328 4.22 -5.85 19.89
CA ALA A 328 4.15 -5.65 18.44
C ALA A 328 5.52 -5.49 17.73
N ALA A 329 6.56 -5.07 18.44
CA ALA A 329 7.92 -4.93 17.92
C ALA A 329 8.78 -6.21 18.03
N HIS A 330 8.22 -7.29 18.57
CA HIS A 330 8.92 -8.56 18.79
C HIS A 330 8.28 -9.66 17.95
N ASP A 331 9.13 -10.52 17.38
CA ASP A 331 8.69 -11.74 16.73
C ASP A 331 8.32 -12.81 17.77
N ALA A 332 7.49 -13.77 17.39
CA ALA A 332 7.10 -14.88 18.27
C ALA A 332 8.30 -15.69 18.77
N ASP A 333 9.35 -15.80 17.94
CA ASP A 333 10.57 -16.55 18.29
C ASP A 333 11.51 -15.74 19.20
N ALA A 334 11.29 -14.44 19.36
CA ALA A 334 12.19 -13.54 20.10
C ALA A 334 12.18 -13.77 21.62
N ALA A 335 11.12 -14.37 22.16
CA ALA A 335 11.03 -14.70 23.59
C ALA A 335 11.92 -15.90 23.98
N GLY A 336 12.40 -16.68 23.01
CA GLY A 336 13.07 -17.97 23.26
C GLY A 336 12.09 -19.04 23.77
N ALA A 337 12.40 -20.32 23.54
CA ALA A 337 11.60 -21.43 24.08
C ALA A 337 11.73 -21.53 25.62
N ASP A 338 12.87 -21.10 26.15
CA ASP A 338 13.18 -21.08 27.59
C ASP A 338 12.42 -19.96 28.30
N GLY A 339 11.23 -20.29 28.78
CA GLY A 339 10.38 -19.35 29.53
C GLY A 339 8.89 -19.49 29.21
N MET A 340 8.53 -20.17 28.12
CA MET A 340 7.13 -20.44 27.82
C MET A 340 6.52 -21.42 28.84
N PRO A 341 5.26 -21.20 29.26
CA PRO A 341 4.59 -22.12 30.15
C PRO A 341 4.48 -23.51 29.50
N PRO A 342 4.41 -24.60 30.29
CA PRO A 342 4.20 -25.94 29.74
C PRO A 342 2.90 -26.02 28.94
N ALA A 343 2.80 -26.98 28.03
CA ALA A 343 1.57 -27.27 27.30
C ALA A 343 0.41 -27.57 28.26
N GLY A 344 -0.81 -27.17 27.88
CA GLY A 344 -2.01 -27.30 28.72
C GLY A 344 -2.68 -25.96 29.04
N ALA A 345 -3.58 -25.97 30.03
CA ALA A 345 -4.37 -24.81 30.43
C ALA A 345 -3.49 -23.67 30.98
N LEU A 346 -3.90 -22.43 30.72
CA LEU A 346 -3.17 -21.23 31.15
C LEU A 346 -3.92 -20.48 32.26
N GLY A 347 -3.28 -20.23 33.39
CA GLY A 347 -3.84 -19.37 34.45
C GLY A 347 -3.78 -17.89 34.06
N ILE A 348 -4.62 -17.07 34.67
CA ILE A 348 -4.68 -15.62 34.45
C ILE A 348 -4.53 -14.90 35.79
N GLN A 349 -3.68 -13.88 35.82
CA GLN A 349 -3.51 -13.01 36.98
C GLN A 349 -3.60 -11.55 36.54
N LEU A 350 -4.56 -10.82 37.11
CA LEU A 350 -4.75 -9.38 36.96
C LEU A 350 -4.44 -8.72 38.30
N ARG A 351 -3.61 -7.69 38.28
CA ARG A 351 -3.26 -6.92 39.48
C ARG A 351 -3.45 -5.43 39.24
N GLY A 352 -4.39 -4.80 39.94
CA GLY A 352 -4.70 -3.37 39.85
C GLY A 352 -4.92 -2.88 38.41
N LEU A 353 -5.54 -3.71 37.57
CA LEU A 353 -5.65 -3.45 36.13
C LEU A 353 -6.47 -2.19 35.89
N ARG A 354 -5.92 -1.26 35.09
CA ARG A 354 -6.59 -0.05 34.67
C ARG A 354 -6.50 0.12 33.17
N PHE A 355 -7.65 0.34 32.53
CA PHE A 355 -7.74 0.64 31.12
C PHE A 355 -8.74 1.74 30.77
N ALA A 356 -8.33 2.67 29.90
CA ALA A 356 -9.18 3.70 29.33
C ALA A 356 -9.04 3.73 27.79
N HIS A 357 -10.12 4.03 27.07
CA HIS A 357 -9.96 4.44 25.67
C HIS A 357 -9.37 5.85 25.63
N GLU A 358 -8.66 6.16 24.55
CA GLU A 358 -8.03 7.49 24.39
C GLU A 358 -9.07 8.60 24.47
N GLY A 359 -8.85 9.56 25.39
CA GLY A 359 -9.76 10.68 25.63
C GLY A 359 -11.01 10.36 26.48
N GLU A 360 -11.14 9.15 27.03
CA GLU A 360 -12.30 8.74 27.82
C GLU A 360 -11.97 8.42 29.29
N ALA A 361 -13.02 8.28 30.11
CA ALA A 361 -12.89 7.75 31.45
C ALA A 361 -12.45 6.26 31.42
N PRO A 362 -11.80 5.76 32.49
CA PRO A 362 -11.43 4.36 32.59
C PRO A 362 -12.64 3.45 32.49
N VAL A 363 -12.56 2.46 31.60
CA VAL A 363 -13.56 1.39 31.46
C VAL A 363 -13.27 0.26 32.44
N ILE A 364 -12.00 0.08 32.81
CA ILE A 364 -11.54 -0.83 33.87
C ILE A 364 -10.70 0.01 34.83
N ASP A 365 -10.98 -0.06 36.13
CA ASP A 365 -10.29 0.75 37.14
C ASP A 365 -9.97 -0.07 38.40
N GLY A 366 -8.73 -0.55 38.50
CA GLY A 366 -8.26 -1.30 39.67
C GLY A 366 -8.79 -2.73 39.77
N LEU A 367 -8.92 -3.46 38.66
CA LEU A 367 -9.40 -4.84 38.68
C LEU A 367 -8.29 -5.82 39.10
N ASP A 368 -8.56 -6.58 40.16
CA ASP A 368 -7.79 -7.74 40.61
C ASP A 368 -8.56 -9.03 40.30
N LEU A 369 -7.88 -10.02 39.72
CA LEU A 369 -8.48 -11.32 39.40
C LEU A 369 -7.38 -12.38 39.36
N ASP A 370 -7.63 -13.52 40.00
CA ASP A 370 -6.82 -14.72 39.86
C ASP A 370 -7.72 -15.86 39.35
N LEU A 371 -7.34 -16.45 38.22
CA LEU A 371 -8.05 -17.55 37.56
C LEU A 371 -7.10 -18.72 37.38
N ARG A 372 -7.48 -19.88 37.93
CA ARG A 372 -6.62 -21.07 37.91
C ARG A 372 -6.59 -21.68 36.51
N PRO A 373 -5.49 -22.35 36.12
CA PRO A 373 -5.47 -23.13 34.89
C PRO A 373 -6.64 -24.12 34.82
N GLY A 374 -7.43 -24.06 33.75
CA GLY A 374 -8.57 -24.96 33.50
C GLY A 374 -9.90 -24.45 34.04
N GLU A 375 -9.91 -23.33 34.77
CA GLU A 375 -11.13 -22.73 35.33
C GLU A 375 -11.91 -21.95 34.25
N HIS A 376 -13.25 -21.98 34.36
CA HIS A 376 -14.17 -21.32 33.43
C HIS A 376 -14.81 -20.08 34.08
N LEU A 377 -14.65 -18.92 33.44
CA LEU A 377 -15.11 -17.62 33.94
C LEU A 377 -16.11 -16.98 32.97
N ALA A 378 -17.28 -16.59 33.50
CA ALA A 378 -18.23 -15.70 32.82
C ALA A 378 -17.96 -14.23 33.17
N LEU A 379 -17.93 -13.36 32.16
CA LEU A 379 -17.96 -11.91 32.30
C LEU A 379 -19.37 -11.40 32.00
N LEU A 380 -20.06 -10.94 33.04
CA LEU A 380 -21.37 -10.29 32.94
C LEU A 380 -21.21 -8.76 33.10
N GLY A 381 -22.14 -7.99 32.56
CA GLY A 381 -22.13 -6.54 32.69
C GLY A 381 -22.92 -5.86 31.58
N ALA A 382 -23.26 -4.59 31.78
CA ALA A 382 -23.95 -3.79 30.77
C ALA A 382 -23.14 -3.70 29.46
N SER A 383 -23.80 -3.34 28.37
CA SER A 383 -23.09 -3.00 27.12
C SER A 383 -22.15 -1.83 27.37
N GLY A 384 -20.91 -1.92 26.90
CA GLY A 384 -19.87 -0.91 27.19
C GLY A 384 -19.17 -1.07 28.55
N GLY A 385 -19.57 -2.03 29.40
CA GLY A 385 -18.94 -2.26 30.71
C GLY A 385 -17.52 -2.88 30.68
N GLY A 386 -16.83 -2.88 29.54
CA GLY A 386 -15.44 -3.34 29.46
C GLY A 386 -15.21 -4.83 29.19
N LYS A 387 -16.25 -5.65 28.99
CA LYS A 387 -16.12 -7.09 28.72
C LYS A 387 -15.16 -7.41 27.56
N SER A 388 -15.45 -6.90 26.36
CA SER A 388 -14.61 -7.10 25.17
C SER A 388 -13.23 -6.45 25.31
N THR A 389 -13.12 -5.37 26.10
CA THR A 389 -11.83 -4.72 26.42
C THR A 389 -10.96 -5.62 27.28
N LEU A 390 -11.55 -6.25 28.31
CA LEU A 390 -10.84 -7.21 29.16
C LEU A 390 -10.37 -8.41 28.34
N LEU A 391 -11.22 -8.98 27.48
CA LEU A 391 -10.82 -10.06 26.58
C LEU A 391 -9.65 -9.64 25.67
N ALA A 392 -9.68 -8.42 25.11
CA ALA A 392 -8.61 -7.91 24.26
C ALA A 392 -7.29 -7.70 25.02
N LEU A 393 -7.32 -7.27 26.28
CA LEU A 393 -6.14 -7.15 27.14
C LEU A 393 -5.55 -8.53 27.48
N LEU A 394 -6.39 -9.51 27.79
CA LEU A 394 -5.97 -10.90 28.03
C LEU A 394 -5.34 -11.54 26.78
N ALA A 395 -5.82 -11.16 25.58
CA ALA A 395 -5.23 -11.56 24.31
C ALA A 395 -3.96 -10.78 23.93
N GLY A 396 -3.55 -9.77 24.71
CA GLY A 396 -2.41 -8.90 24.39
C GLY A 396 -2.63 -8.03 23.16
N LEU A 397 -3.90 -7.76 22.82
CA LEU A 397 -4.28 -6.90 21.70
C LEU A 397 -4.19 -5.41 22.07
N ALA A 398 -4.06 -5.09 23.35
CA ALA A 398 -3.78 -3.75 23.85
C ALA A 398 -2.87 -3.84 25.08
N VAL A 399 -2.22 -2.72 25.43
CA VAL A 399 -1.40 -2.59 26.63
C VAL A 399 -2.20 -1.81 27.68
N PRO A 400 -2.29 -2.28 28.94
CA PRO A 400 -2.96 -1.52 30.00
C PRO A 400 -2.22 -0.23 30.35
N GLN A 401 -2.95 0.80 30.77
CA GLN A 401 -2.33 2.04 31.27
C GLN A 401 -1.69 1.89 32.65
N ALA A 402 -2.25 1.03 33.50
CA ALA A 402 -1.67 0.69 34.79
C ALA A 402 -2.10 -0.73 35.23
N GLY A 403 -1.37 -1.27 36.20
CA GLY A 403 -1.53 -2.65 36.65
C GLY A 403 -0.79 -3.64 35.78
N GLN A 404 -0.98 -4.93 36.04
CA GLN A 404 -0.31 -6.02 35.34
C GLN A 404 -1.30 -7.10 34.91
N VAL A 405 -1.12 -7.57 33.67
CA VAL A 405 -1.79 -8.77 33.14
C VAL A 405 -0.74 -9.86 32.98
N ARG A 406 -0.97 -11.04 33.56
CA ARG A 406 -0.15 -12.23 33.35
C ARG A 406 -1.00 -13.38 32.83
N VAL A 407 -0.47 -14.11 31.86
CA VAL A 407 -1.08 -15.32 31.29
C VAL A 407 -0.05 -16.44 31.36
N GLY A 408 -0.40 -17.55 32.01
CA GLY A 408 0.55 -18.64 32.27
C GLY A 408 1.76 -18.23 33.10
N GLY A 409 1.60 -17.23 33.99
CA GLY A 409 2.67 -16.67 34.83
C GLY A 409 3.55 -15.62 34.13
N LEU A 410 3.48 -15.51 32.81
CA LEU A 410 4.25 -14.56 32.02
C LEU A 410 3.49 -13.23 31.87
N PRO A 411 4.20 -12.08 31.91
CA PRO A 411 3.56 -10.79 31.70
C PRO A 411 3.13 -10.60 30.24
N MET A 412 1.97 -9.96 30.05
CA MET A 412 1.45 -9.57 28.73
C MET A 412 2.01 -8.22 28.26
N ASP A 413 3.31 -8.02 28.48
CA ASP A 413 4.11 -6.89 28.02
C ASP A 413 5.46 -7.39 27.49
N GLY A 414 6.22 -6.51 26.82
CA GLY A 414 7.55 -6.87 26.30
C GLY A 414 7.52 -7.92 25.17
N ALA A 415 8.33 -8.97 25.28
CA ALA A 415 8.61 -9.92 24.19
C ALA A 415 7.75 -11.20 24.19
N HIS A 416 7.08 -11.55 25.29
CA HIS A 416 6.27 -12.78 25.43
C HIS A 416 4.91 -12.78 24.70
N PRO A 417 4.18 -11.65 24.57
CA PRO A 417 2.81 -11.66 24.01
C PRO A 417 2.66 -12.30 22.63
N PRO A 418 3.58 -12.12 21.66
CA PRO A 418 3.50 -12.80 20.37
C PRO A 418 3.46 -14.33 20.48
N ALA A 419 4.31 -14.93 21.32
CA ALA A 419 4.32 -16.37 21.55
C ALA A 419 3.10 -16.85 22.36
N LEU A 420 2.69 -16.09 23.38
CA LEU A 420 1.49 -16.39 24.16
C LEU A 420 0.21 -16.34 23.31
N ARG A 421 0.11 -15.42 22.35
CA ARG A 421 -1.03 -15.35 21.41
C ARG A 421 -1.19 -16.64 20.60
N GLN A 422 -0.12 -17.37 20.31
CA GLN A 422 -0.19 -18.69 19.67
C GLN A 422 -0.76 -19.79 20.57
N ARG A 423 -1.03 -19.49 21.86
CA ARG A 423 -1.69 -20.39 22.82
C ARG A 423 -3.05 -19.88 23.27
N ILE A 424 -3.58 -18.85 22.60
CA ILE A 424 -4.87 -18.23 22.91
C ILE A 424 -5.82 -18.42 21.72
N GLY A 425 -6.94 -19.09 21.97
CA GLY A 425 -8.06 -19.13 21.03
C GLY A 425 -8.93 -17.88 21.20
N TRP A 426 -9.27 -17.21 20.10
CA TRP A 426 -10.12 -16.01 20.08
C TRP A 426 -11.37 -16.21 19.24
N MET A 427 -12.53 -15.93 19.81
CA MET A 427 -13.82 -15.88 19.13
C MET A 427 -14.53 -14.59 19.48
N GLY A 428 -14.44 -13.59 18.60
CA GLY A 428 -15.13 -12.32 18.77
C GLY A 428 -16.61 -12.38 18.40
N GLN A 429 -17.38 -11.39 18.87
CA GLN A 429 -18.83 -11.28 18.66
C GLN A 429 -19.27 -11.39 17.20
N ARG A 430 -18.48 -10.83 16.27
CA ARG A 430 -18.71 -10.94 14.82
C ARG A 430 -17.46 -11.54 14.16
N PRO A 431 -17.40 -12.86 13.98
CA PRO A 431 -16.23 -13.48 13.39
C PRO A 431 -16.06 -13.00 11.94
N HIS A 432 -14.86 -12.52 11.61
CA HIS A 432 -14.55 -12.11 10.24
C HIS A 432 -14.45 -13.34 9.34
N VAL A 433 -15.10 -13.33 8.18
CA VAL A 433 -15.06 -14.42 7.20
C VAL A 433 -14.44 -13.91 5.91
N PHE A 434 -13.34 -14.55 5.51
CA PHE A 434 -12.60 -14.22 4.30
C PHE A 434 -13.29 -14.85 3.08
N GLY A 435 -13.28 -14.16 1.94
CA GLY A 435 -13.70 -14.75 0.68
C GLY A 435 -12.81 -15.95 0.31
N GLY A 436 -13.43 -17.05 -0.14
CA GLY A 436 -12.72 -18.26 -0.56
C GLY A 436 -13.23 -19.55 0.07
N ALA A 437 -12.32 -20.50 0.30
CA ALA A 437 -12.65 -21.83 0.80
C ALA A 437 -12.98 -21.82 2.30
N LEU A 438 -13.94 -22.67 2.71
CA LEU A 438 -14.29 -22.87 4.12
C LEU A 438 -13.09 -23.43 4.91
N ALA A 439 -12.36 -24.39 4.32
CA ALA A 439 -11.16 -24.98 4.92
C ALA A 439 -10.05 -23.92 5.16
N ALA A 440 -9.83 -23.02 4.20
CA ALA A 440 -8.86 -21.93 4.36
C ALA A 440 -9.27 -20.95 5.48
N ASN A 441 -10.57 -20.69 5.61
CA ASN A 441 -11.11 -19.89 6.71
C ASN A 441 -10.92 -20.54 8.08
N VAL A 442 -10.92 -21.87 8.18
CA VAL A 442 -10.66 -22.59 9.45
C VAL A 442 -9.17 -22.62 9.77
N GLY A 443 -8.34 -23.04 8.80
CA GLY A 443 -6.91 -23.22 9.03
C GLY A 443 -6.11 -21.93 9.15
N LEU A 444 -6.52 -20.85 8.45
CA LEU A 444 -5.86 -19.53 8.45
C LEU A 444 -4.34 -19.57 8.21
N GLY A 445 -3.85 -20.61 7.51
CA GLY A 445 -2.42 -20.81 7.25
C GLY A 445 -1.59 -21.17 8.49
N ARG A 446 -2.22 -21.55 9.62
CA ARG A 446 -1.52 -21.95 10.84
C ARG A 446 -0.73 -23.24 10.63
N SER A 447 0.49 -23.28 11.17
CA SER A 447 1.25 -24.52 11.33
C SER A 447 0.48 -25.48 12.23
N GLY A 448 0.30 -26.74 11.80
CA GLY A 448 -0.47 -27.73 12.57
C GLY A 448 -1.99 -27.66 12.39
N ALA A 449 -2.47 -27.05 11.29
CA ALA A 449 -3.85 -27.15 10.82
C ALA A 449 -3.90 -27.85 9.44
N ASP A 450 -3.53 -29.12 9.41
CA ASP A 450 -3.58 -29.96 8.20
C ASP A 450 -5.03 -30.21 7.74
N ALA A 451 -5.19 -30.79 6.55
CA ALA A 451 -6.51 -31.04 5.96
C ALA A 451 -7.39 -31.92 6.87
N ALA A 452 -6.81 -32.92 7.54
CA ALA A 452 -7.54 -33.84 8.41
C ALA A 452 -7.96 -33.19 9.74
N GLN A 453 -7.15 -32.29 10.28
CA GLN A 453 -7.49 -31.47 11.45
C GLN A 453 -8.59 -30.47 11.11
N VAL A 454 -8.50 -29.83 9.95
CA VAL A 454 -9.54 -28.90 9.47
C VAL A 454 -10.87 -29.64 9.24
N GLU A 455 -10.85 -30.82 8.64
CA GLU A 455 -12.05 -31.64 8.44
C GLU A 455 -12.69 -32.05 9.77
N ARG A 456 -11.88 -32.50 10.74
CA ARG A 456 -12.36 -32.82 12.10
C ARG A 456 -12.95 -31.60 12.80
N ALA A 457 -12.32 -30.44 12.68
CA ALA A 457 -12.83 -29.20 13.26
C ALA A 457 -14.15 -28.75 12.62
N LEU A 458 -14.30 -28.92 11.30
CA LEU A 458 -15.56 -28.66 10.60
C LEU A 458 -16.66 -29.63 11.00
N ALA A 459 -16.34 -30.92 11.14
CA ALA A 459 -17.29 -31.92 11.63
C ALA A 459 -17.73 -31.62 13.07
N PHE A 460 -16.78 -31.31 13.96
CA PHE A 460 -17.04 -30.90 15.35
C PHE A 460 -17.99 -29.71 15.43
N ALA A 461 -17.78 -28.70 14.58
CA ALA A 461 -18.63 -27.52 14.52
C ALA A 461 -19.96 -27.75 13.78
N GLY A 462 -20.29 -28.97 13.34
CA GLY A 462 -21.52 -29.26 12.60
C GLY A 462 -21.56 -28.66 11.19
N LEU A 463 -20.40 -28.31 10.63
CA LEU A 463 -20.24 -27.76 9.27
C LEU A 463 -19.83 -28.80 8.24
N GLY A 464 -19.73 -30.08 8.60
CA GLY A 464 -19.30 -31.16 7.70
C GLY A 464 -20.16 -31.28 6.43
N ARG A 465 -21.50 -31.18 6.55
CA ARG A 465 -22.39 -31.17 5.38
C ARG A 465 -22.18 -29.94 4.51
N LEU A 466 -22.10 -28.76 5.12
CA LEU A 466 -21.83 -27.51 4.39
C LEU A 466 -20.49 -27.57 3.64
N ALA A 467 -19.48 -28.21 4.23
CA ALA A 467 -18.18 -28.41 3.60
C ALA A 467 -18.25 -29.42 2.42
N ALA A 468 -19.02 -30.49 2.55
CA ALA A 468 -19.23 -31.48 1.51
C ALA A 468 -20.03 -30.92 0.32
N ASP A 469 -21.07 -30.13 0.61
CA ASP A 469 -21.98 -29.57 -0.38
C ASP A 469 -21.39 -28.37 -1.15
N ARG A 470 -20.28 -27.79 -0.65
CA ARG A 470 -19.65 -26.61 -1.24
C ARG A 470 -18.16 -26.85 -1.59
N PRO A 471 -17.83 -27.27 -2.83
CA PRO A 471 -16.44 -27.41 -3.25
C PRO A 471 -15.69 -26.06 -3.25
N ALA A 472 -14.37 -26.17 -3.04
CA ALA A 472 -13.23 -25.24 -2.91
C ALA A 472 -13.31 -23.69 -3.11
N ALA A 473 -14.41 -23.02 -3.45
CA ALA A 473 -14.46 -21.55 -3.53
C ALA A 473 -15.90 -21.02 -3.42
N SER A 474 -16.41 -20.80 -2.20
CA SER A 474 -17.87 -20.68 -2.02
C SER A 474 -18.33 -19.64 -1.01
N LEU A 475 -17.42 -19.02 -0.26
CA LEU A 475 -17.77 -17.89 0.61
C LEU A 475 -17.41 -16.59 -0.09
N GLY A 476 -18.38 -15.69 -0.19
CA GLY A 476 -18.13 -14.31 -0.60
C GLY A 476 -17.54 -13.48 0.56
N GLU A 477 -17.01 -12.31 0.22
CA GLU A 477 -16.37 -11.42 1.17
C GLU A 477 -17.30 -11.07 2.34
N GLY A 478 -16.78 -11.07 3.57
CA GLY A 478 -17.58 -10.79 4.77
C GLY A 478 -18.59 -11.88 5.14
N GLY A 479 -18.47 -13.09 4.57
CA GLY A 479 -19.33 -14.23 4.90
C GLY A 479 -20.62 -14.30 4.08
N ALA A 480 -20.67 -13.63 2.94
CA ALA A 480 -21.79 -13.77 2.01
C ALA A 480 -21.96 -15.26 1.62
N GLY A 481 -23.15 -15.80 1.88
CA GLY A 481 -23.46 -17.22 1.70
C GLY A 481 -23.48 -18.05 3.00
N LEU A 482 -23.24 -17.45 4.17
CA LEU A 482 -23.44 -18.07 5.49
C LEU A 482 -24.61 -17.42 6.23
N SER A 483 -25.38 -18.24 6.94
CA SER A 483 -26.29 -17.79 8.00
C SER A 483 -25.50 -17.35 9.24
N GLY A 484 -26.14 -16.58 10.14
CA GLY A 484 -25.51 -16.14 11.40
C GLY A 484 -25.01 -17.32 12.25
N GLY A 485 -25.80 -18.38 12.36
CA GLY A 485 -25.43 -19.60 13.08
C GLY A 485 -24.25 -20.35 12.45
N GLU A 486 -24.16 -20.38 11.12
CA GLU A 486 -23.01 -20.99 10.43
C GLU A 486 -21.73 -20.16 10.62
N ALA A 487 -21.82 -18.84 10.65
CA ALA A 487 -20.68 -17.97 10.91
C ALA A 487 -20.12 -18.18 12.33
N VAL A 488 -21.00 -18.34 13.33
CA VAL A 488 -20.62 -18.69 14.71
C VAL A 488 -19.98 -20.07 14.77
N ARG A 489 -20.58 -21.08 14.12
CA ARG A 489 -20.00 -22.44 14.04
C ARG A 489 -18.66 -22.45 13.32
N LEU A 490 -18.46 -21.60 12.31
CA LEU A 490 -17.15 -21.45 11.66
C LEU A 490 -16.10 -20.90 12.62
N ALA A 491 -16.47 -19.97 13.51
CA ALA A 491 -15.59 -19.49 14.56
C ALA A 491 -15.26 -20.58 15.59
N LEU A 492 -16.23 -21.43 15.96
CA LEU A 492 -15.96 -22.62 16.77
C LEU A 492 -14.99 -23.59 16.09
N ALA A 493 -15.13 -23.84 14.78
CA ALA A 493 -14.18 -24.66 14.03
C ALA A 493 -12.76 -24.08 14.07
N ARG A 494 -12.61 -22.75 13.99
CA ARG A 494 -11.31 -22.06 14.12
C ARG A 494 -10.68 -22.18 15.51
N LEU A 495 -11.50 -22.30 16.56
CA LEU A 495 -11.01 -22.61 17.90
C LEU A 495 -10.64 -24.10 18.02
N ALA A 496 -11.46 -24.98 17.43
CA ALA A 496 -11.28 -26.43 17.51
C ALA A 496 -10.00 -26.90 16.80
N VAL A 497 -9.69 -26.32 15.64
CA VAL A 497 -8.45 -26.66 14.90
C VAL A 497 -7.19 -26.23 15.65
N HIS A 498 -7.30 -25.28 16.58
CA HIS A 498 -6.19 -24.73 17.34
C HIS A 498 -5.91 -25.56 18.60
N ALA A 499 -5.32 -26.74 18.40
CA ALA A 499 -5.12 -27.75 19.45
C ALA A 499 -4.34 -27.23 20.67
N ASP A 500 -3.34 -26.37 20.45
CA ASP A 500 -2.42 -25.86 21.48
C ASP A 500 -2.96 -24.66 22.27
N ALA A 501 -4.22 -24.25 22.03
CA ALA A 501 -4.84 -23.18 22.81
C ALA A 501 -5.06 -23.64 24.26
N GLY A 502 -4.29 -23.08 25.19
CA GLY A 502 -4.47 -23.29 26.63
C GLY A 502 -5.49 -22.33 27.27
N LEU A 503 -5.82 -21.25 26.56
CA LEU A 503 -6.81 -20.24 26.95
C LEU A 503 -7.76 -19.97 25.80
N LEU A 504 -9.07 -20.02 26.05
CA LEU A 504 -10.13 -19.66 25.12
C LEU A 504 -10.77 -18.34 25.57
N LEU A 505 -10.80 -17.36 24.69
CA LEU A 505 -11.43 -16.06 24.90
C LEU A 505 -12.60 -15.93 23.92
N VAL A 506 -13.80 -15.82 24.47
CA VAL A 506 -15.04 -15.90 23.68
C VAL A 506 -15.95 -14.73 24.02
N ASP A 507 -16.40 -14.01 23.00
CA ASP A 507 -17.24 -12.82 23.13
C ASP A 507 -18.61 -13.07 22.50
N GLU A 508 -19.65 -13.17 23.34
CA GLU A 508 -21.06 -13.32 22.96
C GLU A 508 -21.35 -14.46 21.95
N PRO A 509 -20.98 -15.72 22.25
CA PRO A 509 -21.05 -16.83 21.28
C PRO A 509 -22.48 -17.25 20.91
N THR A 510 -23.46 -16.92 21.74
CA THR A 510 -24.88 -17.27 21.55
C THR A 510 -25.72 -16.10 21.09
N ALA A 511 -25.12 -14.92 20.87
CA ALA A 511 -25.86 -13.73 20.47
C ALA A 511 -26.51 -13.90 19.09
N HIS A 512 -27.76 -13.46 18.98
CA HIS A 512 -28.56 -13.49 17.74
C HIS A 512 -28.78 -14.89 17.14
N LEU A 513 -28.70 -15.95 17.95
CA LEU A 513 -29.01 -17.32 17.55
C LEU A 513 -30.39 -17.75 18.04
N ASP A 514 -31.03 -18.66 17.31
CA ASP A 514 -32.19 -19.38 17.81
C ASP A 514 -31.79 -20.30 18.99
N ALA A 515 -32.77 -20.69 19.80
CA ALA A 515 -32.51 -21.43 21.04
C ALA A 515 -31.87 -22.80 20.82
N GLU A 516 -32.14 -23.47 19.69
CA GLU A 516 -31.57 -24.78 19.37
C GLU A 516 -30.11 -24.63 18.96
N THR A 517 -29.82 -23.70 18.03
CA THR A 517 -28.44 -23.38 17.61
C THR A 517 -27.60 -22.88 18.80
N ALA A 518 -28.15 -22.01 19.65
CA ALA A 518 -27.44 -21.51 20.84
C ALA A 518 -27.04 -22.63 21.81
N ARG A 519 -27.94 -23.61 22.02
CA ARG A 519 -27.64 -24.80 22.84
C ARG A 519 -26.53 -25.64 22.24
N ALA A 520 -26.62 -25.95 20.94
CA ALA A 520 -25.61 -26.75 20.25
C ALA A 520 -24.22 -26.08 20.29
N VAL A 521 -24.16 -24.77 20.05
CA VAL A 521 -22.93 -23.95 20.15
C VAL A 521 -22.38 -23.95 21.57
N THR A 522 -23.25 -23.83 22.58
CA THR A 522 -22.86 -23.87 23.99
C THR A 522 -22.23 -25.22 24.37
N GLU A 523 -22.88 -26.34 24.06
CA GLU A 523 -22.33 -27.66 24.40
C GLU A 523 -21.00 -27.91 23.70
N ALA A 524 -20.90 -27.55 22.41
CA ALA A 524 -19.65 -27.67 21.67
C ALA A 524 -18.54 -26.81 22.29
N LEU A 525 -18.84 -25.56 22.69
CA LEU A 525 -17.86 -24.70 23.33
C LEU A 525 -17.36 -25.27 24.65
N LEU A 526 -18.25 -25.81 25.48
CA LEU A 526 -17.89 -26.38 26.78
C LEU A 526 -17.12 -27.69 26.65
N ASP A 527 -17.46 -28.52 25.66
CA ASP A 527 -16.69 -29.72 25.33
C ASP A 527 -15.28 -29.34 24.87
N LEU A 528 -15.16 -28.33 24.01
CA LEU A 528 -13.88 -27.79 23.56
C LEU A 528 -13.05 -27.17 24.70
N ALA A 529 -13.71 -26.60 25.70
CA ALA A 529 -13.06 -25.97 26.85
C ALA A 529 -12.57 -26.97 27.92
N ARG A 530 -12.88 -28.27 27.79
CA ARG A 530 -12.37 -29.27 28.74
C ARG A 530 -10.85 -29.32 28.73
N GLY A 531 -10.25 -29.19 29.91
CA GLY A 531 -8.78 -29.16 30.07
C GLY A 531 -8.13 -27.86 29.59
N ARG A 532 -8.92 -26.81 29.31
CA ARG A 532 -8.46 -25.47 28.92
C ARG A 532 -9.12 -24.42 29.81
N THR A 533 -8.46 -23.29 29.98
CA THR A 533 -9.07 -22.15 30.66
C THR A 533 -10.03 -21.45 29.70
N LEU A 534 -11.22 -21.06 30.17
CA LEU A 534 -12.23 -20.36 29.35
C LEU A 534 -12.58 -19.03 30.02
N VAL A 535 -12.48 -17.93 29.27
CA VAL A 535 -13.06 -16.64 29.67
C VAL A 535 -14.08 -16.24 28.61
N LEU A 536 -15.33 -16.11 29.06
CA LEU A 536 -16.48 -15.93 28.21
C LEU A 536 -17.20 -14.64 28.59
N ALA A 537 -17.30 -13.69 27.68
CA ALA A 537 -18.24 -12.58 27.80
C ALA A 537 -19.61 -13.00 27.28
N THR A 538 -20.65 -12.80 28.08
CA THR A 538 -22.02 -13.12 27.67
C THR A 538 -23.04 -12.22 28.35
N HIS A 539 -24.19 -12.04 27.70
CA HIS A 539 -25.40 -11.50 28.32
C HIS A 539 -26.41 -12.59 28.74
N ASP A 540 -26.15 -13.87 28.45
CA ASP A 540 -27.05 -14.98 28.78
C ASP A 540 -26.78 -15.52 30.20
N PRO A 541 -27.69 -15.31 31.17
CA PRO A 541 -27.52 -15.80 32.53
C PRO A 541 -27.46 -17.34 32.61
N ARG A 542 -28.09 -18.05 31.66
CA ARG A 542 -28.09 -19.52 31.64
C ARG A 542 -26.72 -20.06 31.27
N LEU A 543 -26.04 -19.40 30.33
CA LEU A 543 -24.68 -19.74 29.95
C LEU A 543 -23.70 -19.37 31.05
N ALA A 544 -23.84 -18.19 31.65
CA ALA A 544 -23.00 -17.76 32.76
C ALA A 544 -23.10 -18.69 33.99
N ALA A 545 -24.31 -19.19 34.29
CA ALA A 545 -24.54 -20.12 35.39
C ALA A 545 -23.85 -21.50 35.23
N ARG A 546 -23.33 -21.82 34.02
CA ARG A 546 -22.56 -23.04 33.78
C ARG A 546 -21.05 -22.87 33.97
N MET A 547 -20.60 -21.66 34.25
CA MET A 547 -19.19 -21.36 34.52
C MET A 547 -18.86 -21.58 35.99
N ASP A 548 -17.59 -21.86 36.29
CA ASP A 548 -17.13 -22.03 37.67
C ASP A 548 -17.23 -20.71 38.45
N ARG A 549 -16.94 -19.59 37.78
CA ARG A 549 -17.01 -18.24 38.36
C ARG A 549 -17.69 -17.25 37.42
N VAL A 550 -18.28 -16.23 38.02
CA VAL A 550 -18.94 -15.12 37.33
C VAL A 550 -18.37 -13.80 37.88
N LEU A 551 -17.94 -12.92 36.98
CA LEU A 551 -17.46 -11.58 37.29
C LEU A 551 -18.38 -10.54 36.65
N HIS A 552 -18.90 -9.63 37.46
CA HIS A 552 -19.72 -8.50 37.01
C HIS A 552 -18.84 -7.27 36.77
N LEU A 553 -18.83 -6.76 35.54
CA LEU A 553 -18.10 -5.57 35.11
C LEU A 553 -19.04 -4.37 34.94
N GLY A 554 -18.63 -3.19 35.42
CA GLY A 554 -19.33 -1.92 35.18
C GLY A 554 -20.32 -1.48 36.26
N ASP A 555 -20.62 -2.31 37.26
CA ASP A 555 -21.27 -1.81 38.48
C ASP A 555 -20.22 -1.19 39.40
N ALA A 556 -20.58 -0.09 40.07
CA ALA A 556 -19.75 0.64 41.04
C ALA A 556 -19.36 -0.18 42.31
N ALA A 557 -19.39 -1.50 42.22
CA ALA A 557 -19.02 -2.46 43.25
C ALA A 557 -17.85 -3.34 42.80
N LEU A 558 -16.72 -2.73 42.43
CA LEU A 558 -15.40 -3.36 42.49
C LEU A 558 -14.92 -3.45 43.96
N LYS A 559 -15.77 -4.02 44.82
CA LYS A 559 -15.45 -4.40 46.20
C LYS A 559 -16.07 -5.76 46.49
N ALA A 560 -15.21 -6.72 46.80
CA ALA A 560 -15.48 -8.10 47.21
C ALA A 560 -15.56 -9.14 46.08
N ALA A 561 -14.41 -9.47 45.51
CA ALA A 561 -14.06 -10.85 45.20
C ALA A 561 -12.72 -11.16 45.91
N ALA A 562 -12.79 -11.28 47.24
CA ALA A 562 -11.75 -11.81 48.10
C ALA A 562 -12.12 -13.24 48.50
#